data_AF-A0A3D0XUX3-F1
#
_entry.id   AF-A0A3D0XUX3-F1
#
_cell.length_a   1.000
_cell.length_b   1.000
_cell.length_c   1.000
_cell.angle_alpha   90.00
_cell.angle_beta   90.00
_cell.angle_gamma   90.00
#
_symmetry.space_group_name_H-M   'P 1'
#
loop_
_entity.id
_entity.type
_entity.pdbx_description
1 polymer ?
#
loop_
_entity_poly.entity_id
_entity_poly.type
_entity_poly.pdbx_seq_one_letter_code
_entity_poly.pdbx_strand_id
1 'polypeptide(L)' 'ASDGYHWLLNHCVDYGFVRRYADEKEGYTGLKNNPSHFRYVGTYNAQTMRRLGLCLEEYAVYKKNQQINN' A
#
# COMPACT_ATOMS: atom_id res chain seq x y z
N ALA A 1 -7.15 14.00 12.21
CA ALA A 1 -7.95 13.74 10.98
C ALA A 1 -9.38 13.37 11.39
N SER A 2 -10.34 13.37 10.45
CA SER A 2 -11.73 13.02 10.76
C SER A 2 -11.91 11.51 10.99
N ASP A 3 -13.00 11.13 11.64
CA ASP A 3 -13.37 9.71 11.83
C ASP A 3 -13.48 8.97 10.50
N GLY A 4 -14.05 9.62 9.48
CA GLY A 4 -14.13 9.07 8.13
C GLY A 4 -12.76 8.80 7.49
N TYR A 5 -11.76 9.64 7.78
CA TYR A 5 -10.41 9.40 7.29
C TYR A 5 -9.73 8.23 8.02
N HIS A 6 -9.91 8.11 9.33
CA HIS A 6 -9.42 6.94 10.08
C HIS A 6 -10.07 5.64 9.59
N TRP A 7 -11.39 5.67 9.34
CA TRP A 7 -12.10 4.55 8.74
C TRP A 7 -11.52 4.21 7.36
N LEU A 8 -11.31 5.21 6.50
CA LEU A 8 -10.70 5.00 5.18
C LEU A 8 -9.30 4.39 5.29
N LEU A 9 -8.43 4.88 6.18
CA LEU A 9 -7.10 4.30 6.38
C LEU A 9 -7.16 2.85 6.85
N ASN A 10 -8.14 2.49 7.68
CA ASN A 10 -8.27 1.13 8.18
C ASN A 10 -8.88 0.17 7.15
N HIS A 11 -9.85 0.64 6.37
CA HIS A 11 -10.69 -0.21 5.52
C HIS A 11 -10.38 -0.12 4.02
N CYS A 12 -9.58 0.83 3.55
CA CYS A 12 -9.29 0.97 2.10
C CYS A 12 -8.79 -0.33 1.45
N VAL A 13 -8.07 -1.16 2.21
CA VAL A 13 -7.50 -2.43 1.75
C VAL A 13 -8.56 -3.48 1.47
N ASP A 14 -9.69 -3.44 2.18
CA ASP A 14 -10.83 -4.33 1.96
C ASP A 14 -11.49 -4.07 0.60
N TYR A 15 -11.32 -2.86 0.08
CA TYR A 15 -11.81 -2.42 -1.23
C TYR A 15 -10.71 -2.36 -2.30
N GLY A 16 -9.52 -2.92 -2.02
CA GLY A 16 -8.42 -3.00 -2.98
C GLY A 16 -7.59 -1.72 -3.14
N PHE A 17 -7.70 -0.78 -2.22
CA PHE A 17 -6.90 0.45 -2.20
C PHE A 17 -5.80 0.40 -1.14
N VAL A 18 -4.70 1.08 -1.42
CA VAL A 18 -3.62 1.33 -0.45
C VAL A 18 -3.31 2.83 -0.38
N ARG A 19 -2.93 3.32 0.81
CA ARG A 19 -2.31 4.66 0.93
C ARG A 19 -0.98 4.61 0.21
N ARG A 20 -0.82 5.42 -0.84
CA ARG A 20 0.27 5.24 -1.79
C ARG A 20 1.61 5.80 -1.28
N TYR A 21 1.54 6.93 -0.61
CA TYR A 21 2.70 7.67 -0.12
C TYR A 21 2.57 7.82 1.39
N ALA A 22 3.45 7.13 2.08
CA ALA A 22 3.55 7.10 3.53
C ALA A 22 4.90 7.72 3.91
N ASP A 23 4.96 8.48 5.02
CA ASP A 23 6.18 9.19 5.44
C ASP A 23 7.36 8.21 5.56
N GLU A 24 7.11 7.04 6.16
CA GLU A 24 8.09 5.99 6.38
C GLU A 24 8.55 5.27 5.10
N LYS A 25 7.96 5.58 3.95
CA LYS A 25 8.26 4.98 2.64
C LYS A 25 8.79 5.99 1.62
N GLU A 26 9.10 7.23 2.00
CA GLU A 26 9.68 8.22 1.07
C GLU A 26 10.96 7.71 0.39
N GLY A 27 11.85 7.05 1.14
CA GLY A 27 13.08 6.47 0.59
C GLY A 27 12.87 5.36 -0.45
N TYR A 28 11.69 4.71 -0.47
CA TYR A 28 11.34 3.69 -1.46
C TYR A 28 10.53 4.25 -2.62
N THR A 29 9.62 5.19 -2.33
CA THR A 29 8.69 5.74 -3.33
C THR A 29 9.26 6.94 -4.09
N GLY A 30 10.30 7.58 -3.56
CA GLY A 30 10.89 8.81 -4.09
C GLY A 30 9.97 10.03 -3.99
N LEU A 31 8.85 9.91 -3.27
CA LEU A 31 7.81 10.93 -3.18
C LEU A 31 7.46 11.18 -1.72
N LYS A 32 7.28 12.47 -1.38
CA LYS A 32 6.81 12.90 -0.07
C LYS A 32 5.43 12.34 0.21
N ASN A 33 5.11 12.17 1.50
CA ASN A 33 3.79 11.78 1.96
C ASN A 33 2.69 12.65 1.34
N ASN A 34 1.65 11.96 0.89
CA ASN A 34 0.43 12.58 0.40
C ASN A 34 -0.75 11.78 0.99
N PRO A 35 -1.33 12.25 2.10
CA PRO A 35 -2.34 11.51 2.86
C PRO A 35 -3.64 11.25 2.07
N SER A 36 -3.89 12.03 1.02
CA SER A 36 -5.08 11.90 0.17
C SER A 36 -4.88 10.97 -1.03
N HIS A 37 -3.65 10.46 -1.26
CA HIS A 37 -3.35 9.67 -2.44
C HIS A 37 -3.52 8.17 -2.18
N PHE A 38 -4.56 7.60 -2.79
CA PHE A 38 -4.84 6.17 -2.75
C PHE A 38 -4.66 5.53 -4.13
N ARG A 39 -4.17 4.29 -4.15
CA ARG A 39 -3.95 3.52 -5.37
C ARG A 39 -4.73 2.23 -5.32
N TYR A 40 -5.52 1.97 -6.36
CA TYR A 40 -6.13 0.66 -6.56
C TYR A 40 -5.09 -0.37 -7.03
N VAL A 41 -5.03 -1.49 -6.34
CA VAL A 41 -4.15 -2.63 -6.63
C VAL A 41 -4.90 -3.97 -6.61
N GLY A 42 -6.21 -3.96 -6.34
CA GLY A 42 -7.04 -5.14 -6.13
C GLY A 42 -6.97 -5.68 -4.69
N THR A 43 -8.08 -6.25 -4.21
CA THR A 43 -8.29 -6.63 -2.80
C THR A 43 -7.19 -7.54 -2.26
N TYR A 44 -6.89 -8.64 -2.95
CA TYR A 44 -5.86 -9.59 -2.51
C TYR A 44 -4.48 -8.93 -2.33
N ASN A 45 -4.09 -8.07 -3.29
CA ASN A 45 -2.82 -7.36 -3.24
C ASN A 45 -2.80 -6.33 -2.11
N ALA A 46 -3.87 -5.53 -1.97
CA ALA A 46 -3.96 -4.50 -0.94
C ALA A 46 -3.88 -5.09 0.48
N GLN A 47 -4.60 -6.19 0.72
CA GLN A 47 -4.56 -6.92 1.98
C GLN A 47 -3.17 -7.53 2.23
N THR A 48 -2.53 -8.09 1.21
CA THR A 48 -1.16 -8.63 1.34
C THR A 48 -0.14 -7.54 1.64
N MET A 49 -0.22 -6.40 0.93
CA MET A 49 0.63 -5.24 1.17
C MET A 49 0.48 -4.72 2.60
N ARG A 50 -0.76 -4.62 3.11
CA ARG A 50 -1.02 -4.25 4.52
C ARG A 50 -0.40 -5.23 5.50
N ARG A 51 -0.63 -6.53 5.30
CA ARG A 51 -0.11 -7.59 6.18
C ARG A 51 1.42 -7.59 6.25
N LEU A 52 2.08 -7.28 5.14
CA LEU A 52 3.54 -7.27 5.04
C LEU A 52 4.17 -5.89 5.30
N GLY A 53 3.37 -4.83 5.45
CA GLY A 53 3.88 -3.46 5.62
C GLY A 53 4.65 -2.93 4.41
N LEU A 54 4.29 -3.34 3.19
CA LEU A 54 5.01 -3.00 1.96
C LEU A 54 4.31 -1.87 1.19
N CYS A 55 5.09 -0.94 0.65
CA CYS A 55 4.65 -0.03 -0.39
C CYS A 55 4.57 -0.74 -1.74
N LEU A 56 4.11 -0.05 -2.79
CA LEU A 56 3.90 -0.65 -4.10
C LEU A 56 5.22 -1.15 -4.72
N GLU A 57 6.30 -0.41 -4.59
CA GLU A 57 7.63 -0.75 -5.08
C GLU A 57 8.16 -2.01 -4.40
N GLU A 58 8.11 -2.05 -3.07
CA GLU A 58 8.53 -3.21 -2.28
C GLU A 58 7.68 -4.45 -2.64
N TYR A 59 6.37 -4.26 -2.82
CA TYR A 59 5.46 -5.34 -3.19
C TYR A 59 5.72 -5.89 -4.60
N ALA A 60 6.07 -5.03 -5.56
CA ALA A 60 6.44 -5.46 -6.90
C ALA A 60 7.71 -6.35 -6.88
N VAL A 61 8.71 -5.98 -6.08
CA VAL A 61 9.92 -6.80 -5.88
C VAL A 61 9.58 -8.13 -5.21
N TYR A 62 8.78 -8.11 -4.13
CA TYR A 62 8.29 -9.31 -3.47
C TYR A 62 7.61 -10.28 -4.44
N LYS A 63 6.68 -9.78 -5.27
CA LYS A 63 5.96 -10.58 -6.26
C LYS A 63 6.87 -11.17 -7.33
N LYS A 64 7.85 -10.40 -7.80
CA LYS A 64 8.85 -10.88 -8.77
C LYS A 64 9.67 -12.03 -8.18
N ASN A 65 10.12 -11.90 -6.93
CA ASN A 65 10.90 -12.95 -6.25
C ASN A 65 10.08 -14.24 -6.06
N GLN A 66 8.79 -14.12 -5.72
CA GLN A 66 7.89 -15.27 -5.61
C GLN A 66 7.70 -16.00 -6.95
N GLN A 67 7.72 -15.28 -8.07
CA GLN A 67 7.60 -15.88 -9.40
C GLN A 67 8.88 -16.60 -9.85
N ILE A 68 10.06 -16.12 -9.42
CA ILE A 68 11.34 -16.76 -9.73
C ILE A 68 11.52 -18.07 -8.95
N ASN A 69 10.95 -18.15 -7.74
CA ASN A 69 11.12 -19.28 -6.82
C ASN A 69 10.07 -20.39 -6.99
N ASN A 70 9.12 -20.22 -7.92
CA ASN A 70 8.08 -21.19 -8.28
C ASN A 70 8.32 -21.74 -9.69
#